data_AF-X8DDW1-F1
#
_entry.id   AF-X8DDW1-F1
#
_cell.length_a   1.000
_cell.length_b   1.000
_cell.length_c   1.000
_cell.angle_alpha   90.00
_cell.angle_beta   90.00
_cell.angle_gamma   90.00
#
_symmetry.space_group_name_H-M   'P 1'
#
loop_
_entity.id
_entity.type
_entity.pdbx_description
1 polymer ?
#
loop_
_entity_poly.entity_id
_entity_poly.type
_entity_poly.pdbx_seq_one_letter_code
_entity_poly.pdbx_strand_id
1 'polypeptide(L)' 'TFDAEQALACIQRYRVSHAQFVPAMFVRMLKLPENVRNSYDLSSLRRVVHAAAPAQSRSKSR' A
#
# COMPACT_ATOMS: atom_id res chain seq x y z
N THR A 1 7.38 9.23 6.03
CA THR A 1 5.90 9.17 6.07
C THR A 1 5.40 8.57 4.76
N PHE A 2 4.33 7.78 4.79
CA PHE A 2 3.73 7.17 3.60
C PHE A 2 2.74 8.12 2.92
N ASP A 3 2.87 8.28 1.60
CA ASP A 3 1.97 9.00 0.72
C ASP A 3 1.15 7.99 -0.11
N ALA A 4 -0.18 8.06 0.04
CA ALA A 4 -1.09 7.12 -0.60
C ALA A 4 -1.28 7.41 -2.10
N GLU A 5 -1.34 8.68 -2.49
CA GLU A 5 -1.57 9.06 -3.89
C GLU A 5 -0.34 8.74 -4.72
N GLN A 6 0.85 9.05 -4.21
CA GLN A 6 2.11 8.71 -4.88
C GLN A 6 2.32 7.20 -5.03
N ALA A 7 1.81 6.39 -4.10
CA ALA A 7 1.82 4.94 -4.24
C ALA A 7 0.95 4.48 -5.42
N LEU A 8 -0.25 5.05 -5.60
CA LEU A 8 -1.12 4.75 -6.75
C LEU A 8 -0.47 5.22 -8.07
N ALA A 9 0.13 6.41 -8.08
CA ALA A 9 0.86 6.94 -9.22
C ALA A 9 2.04 6.03 -9.62
N CYS A 10 2.78 5.50 -8.64
CA CYS A 10 3.87 4.55 -8.88
C CYS A 10 3.36 3.22 -9.46
N ILE A 11 2.24 2.69 -8.94
CA ILE A 11 1.63 1.46 -9.47
C ILE A 11 1.31 1.61 -10.96
N GLN A 12 0.63 2.70 -11.32
CA GLN A 12 0.30 2.99 -12.72
C GLN A 12 1.55 3.18 -13.58
N ARG A 13 2.48 4.04 -13.14
CA ARG A 13 3.68 4.41 -13.90
C ARG A 13 4.58 3.22 -14.19
N TYR A 14 4.81 2.38 -13.19
CA TYR A 14 5.73 1.24 -13.29
C TYR A 14 5.02 -0.07 -13.62
N ARG A 15 3.71 -0.03 -13.85
CA ARG A 15 2.84 -1.22 -14.03
C ARG A 15 3.14 -2.30 -12.99
N VAL A 16 3.16 -1.89 -11.71
CA VAL A 16 3.49 -2.79 -10.60
C VAL A 16 2.54 -3.98 -10.59
N SER A 17 3.11 -5.19 -10.56
CA SER A 17 2.33 -6.44 -10.56
C SER A 17 2.13 -7.04 -9.17
N HIS A 18 3.07 -6.75 -8.25
CA HIS A 18 3.08 -7.27 -6.89
C HIS A 18 3.40 -6.12 -5.94
N ALA A 19 2.57 -5.94 -4.91
CA ALA A 19 2.79 -4.92 -3.89
C ALA A 19 2.57 -5.51 -2.50
N GLN A 20 3.29 -4.96 -1.52
CA GLN A 20 3.07 -5.24 -0.11
C GLN A 20 2.73 -3.95 0.63
N PHE A 21 1.62 -3.96 1.35
CA PHE A 21 1.17 -2.82 2.16
C PHE A 21 0.81 -3.31 3.56
N VAL A 22 1.15 -2.51 4.57
CA VAL A 22 0.65 -2.72 5.94
C VAL A 22 -0.79 -2.22 6.10
N PRO A 23 -1.56 -2.67 7.11
CA PRO A 23 -2.92 -2.20 7.39
C PRO A 23 -3.11 -0.68 7.31
N ALA A 24 -2.21 0.07 7.96
CA ALA A 24 -2.29 1.52 8.01
C ALA A 24 -2.12 2.19 6.62
N MET A 25 -1.35 1.60 5.71
CA MET A 25 -1.17 2.15 4.35
C MET A 25 -2.45 1.97 3.52
N PHE A 26 -3.11 0.82 3.65
CA PHE A 26 -4.35 0.54 2.93
C PHE A 26 -5.49 1.46 3.38
N VAL A 27 -5.62 1.69 4.70
CA VAL A 27 -6.59 2.66 5.24
C VAL A 27 -6.35 4.07 4.70
N ARG A 28 -5.08 4.48 4.51
CA ARG A 28 -4.76 5.79 3.93
C ARG A 28 -5.15 5.86 2.44
N MET A 29 -4.90 4.81 1.66
CA MET A 29 -5.37 4.73 0.27
C MET A 29 -6.89 4.80 0.17
N LEU A 30 -7.62 4.10 1.05
CA LEU A 30 -9.07 4.15 1.09
C LEU A 30 -9.63 5.50 1.54
N LYS A 31 -8.85 6.35 2.21
CA LYS A 31 -9.28 7.70 2.62
C LYS A 31 -9.04 8.77 1.56
N LEU A 32 -8.36 8.45 0.46
CA LEU A 32 -8.23 9.39 -0.66
C LEU A 32 -9.63 9.71 -1.24
N PRO A 33 -9.83 10.95 -1.73
CA PRO A 33 -11.03 11.31 -2.48
C PRO A 33 -11.31 10.30 -3.59
N GLU A 34 -12.58 9.96 -3.81
CA GLU A 34 -12.96 8.92 -4.75
C GLU A 34 -12.46 9.21 -6.17
N ASN A 35 -12.56 10.47 -6.62
CA ASN A 35 -12.05 10.91 -7.91
C ASN A 35 -10.54 10.66 -8.05
N VAL A 36 -9.77 10.85 -6.98
CA VAL A 36 -8.31 10.59 -6.98
C VAL A 36 -8.05 9.09 -7.08
N ARG A 37 -8.70 8.27 -6.25
CA ARG A 37 -8.51 6.79 -6.29
C ARG A 37 -8.85 6.19 -7.65
N ASN A 38 -9.93 6.67 -8.27
CA ASN A 38 -10.43 6.15 -9.54
C ASN A 38 -9.68 6.71 -10.76
N SER A 39 -8.79 7.68 -10.57
CA SER A 39 -7.98 8.26 -11.66
C SER A 39 -6.75 7.43 -12.03
N TYR A 40 -6.40 6.40 -11.24
CA TYR A 40 -5.23 5.55 -11.49
C TYR A 40 -5.60 4.19 -12.07
N ASP A 41 -4.94 3.78 -13.16
CA ASP A 41 -4.96 2.43 -13.70
C ASP A 41 -4.15 1.49 -12.79
N LEU A 42 -4.85 0.66 -12.03
CA LEU A 42 -4.29 -0.36 -11.16
C LEU A 42 -4.39 -1.78 -11.75
N SER A 43 -4.79 -1.92 -13.02
CA SER A 43 -5.01 -3.21 -13.68
C SER A 43 -3.76 -4.09 -13.78
N SER A 44 -2.57 -3.50 -13.61
CA SER A 44 -1.32 -4.25 -13.56
C SER A 44 -1.16 -5.08 -12.29
N LEU A 45 -1.81 -4.70 -11.18
CA LEU A 45 -1.70 -5.40 -9.91
C LEU A 45 -2.35 -6.78 -10.00
N ARG A 46 -1.54 -7.81 -9.81
CA ARG A 46 -1.99 -9.21 -9.77
C ARG A 46 -2.11 -9.73 -8.34
N ARG A 47 -1.22 -9.26 -7.45
CA ARG A 47 -1.21 -9.69 -6.05
C ARG A 47 -0.86 -8.51 -5.14
N VAL A 48 -1.66 -8.34 -4.10
CA VAL A 48 -1.38 -7.42 -3.00
C VAL A 48 -1.25 -8.26 -1.74
N VAL A 49 -0.06 -8.27 -1.15
CA VAL A 49 0.19 -8.95 0.11
C VAL A 49 -0.07 -7.97 1.24
N HIS A 50 -1.02 -8.32 2.10
CA HIS A 50 -1.28 -7.59 3.33
C HIS A 50 -0.51 -8.22 4.48
N ALA A 51 0.80 -7.95 4.53
CA ALA A 51 1.60 -8.39 5.66
C ALA A 51 1.43 -7.37 6.78
N ALA A 52 0.79 -7.78 7.88
CA ALA A 52 1.05 -7.13 9.17
C ALA A 52 2.56 -7.22 9.39
N ALA A 53 3.21 -6.10 9.70
CA ALA A 53 4.63 -6.09 10.04
C ALA A 53 4.92 -7.25 11.01
N PRO A 54 6.04 -7.98 10.88
CA PRO A 54 6.40 -8.95 11.90
C PRO A 54 6.36 -8.18 13.21
N ALA A 55 5.59 -8.72 14.17
CA ALA A 55 5.55 -8.18 15.51
C ALA A 55 7.00 -7.91 15.89
N GLN A 56 7.32 -6.64 16.17
CA GLN A 56 8.54 -6.26 16.84
C GLN A 56 8.76 -7.33 17.91
N SER A 57 9.76 -8.19 17.72
CA SER A 57 10.05 -9.20 18.71
C SER A 57 10.37 -8.38 19.94
N ARG A 58 9.46 -8.43 20.91
CA ARG A 58 9.71 -7.88 22.23
C ARG A 58 10.84 -8.74 22.74
N SER A 59 12.08 -8.31 22.48
CA SER A 59 13.26 -8.89 23.10
C SER A 59 13.02 -8.69 24.59
N LYS A 60 12.63 -9.77 25.26
CA LYS A 60 12.66 -9.83 26.70
C LYS A 60 14.14 -9.83 27.04
N SER A 61 14.72 -8.62 27.14
CA SER A 61 16.00 -8.45 27.79
C SER A 61 15.76 -8.70 29.28
N ARG A 62 16.72 -9.44 29.80
CA ARG A 62 16.78 -10.07 31.12
C ARG A 62 16.56 -9.09 32.26
#